data_AF-A0A1M3N0M8-F1
#
_entry.id   AF-A0A1M3N0M8-F1
#
_cell.length_a   1.000
_cell.length_b   1.000
_cell.length_c   1.000
_cell.angle_alpha   90.00
_cell.angle_beta   90.00
_cell.angle_gamma   90.00
#
_symmetry.space_group_name_H-M   'P 1'
#
loop_
_entity.id
_entity.type
_entity.pdbx_description
1 polymer ?
#
loop_
_entity_poly.entity_id
_entity_poly.type
_entity_poly.pdbx_seq_one_letter_code
_entity_poly.pdbx_strand_id
1 'polypeptide(L)'
;MRDSSSLAKGTGLARLAGGALFVLLAACTTTPAVTVVRTSPGDKPEEIKGDHVKLKRGAQEPFAGARPGFYAVRSTEDWEHAWPVGTAPPMPPTLDTSKQMVFLAVAETQAITHVKVERVLETATFLYAWVRETKVGEYCTNKSPERAFDAVVAARADKPVKVFVEEDHGESCGEPPVAGIECRLTHQQAWTNKLTAQPGDAVECALTATARGKFELVDKLLSMAELPPGSTSKLAFKKSSERAEMEVDVYGTYTITAEAADEAGRRGKAAATIDVKPPKTKDVLVQLVWAGFDRADMADTFPRVNLRVAEEGPKGQRCSAEIPIPGLCDVKTRGAYTYMRIPEGDRRLPVSIQFLDERFEKGPGPCVHVWYDGVRTGETCDRAHRDADEIWRVGVLDTTTGKLIQDGAPPSTPAEAPAPAAPAPKKK
;
A
#
# COMPACT_ATOMS: atom_id res chain seq x y z
N MET A 1 50.15 -24.68 -36.97
CA MET A 1 51.15 -25.70 -36.61
C MET A 1 50.52 -27.05 -36.85
N ARG A 2 51.06 -27.77 -37.85
CA ARG A 2 51.08 -29.22 -38.08
C ARG A 2 49.72 -29.96 -38.10
N ASP A 3 49.21 -30.28 -39.29
CA ASP A 3 49.60 -31.38 -40.20
C ASP A 3 49.07 -32.73 -39.71
N SER A 4 48.08 -33.27 -40.42
CA SER A 4 48.21 -34.32 -41.47
C SER A 4 47.73 -35.66 -40.85
N SER A 5 47.04 -36.60 -41.48
CA SER A 5 47.09 -37.16 -42.84
C SER A 5 45.89 -38.13 -42.96
N SER A 6 45.11 -38.18 -44.05
CA SER A 6 45.33 -38.87 -45.33
C SER A 6 44.67 -40.26 -45.46
N LEU A 7 43.74 -40.32 -46.43
CA LEU A 7 43.38 -41.40 -47.38
C LEU A 7 43.24 -42.87 -46.95
N ALA A 8 42.10 -43.47 -47.32
CA ALA A 8 42.08 -44.54 -48.34
C ALA A 8 40.67 -44.75 -48.95
N LYS A 9 40.63 -44.93 -50.28
CA LYS A 9 39.49 -45.38 -51.10
C LYS A 9 39.32 -46.90 -50.98
N GLY A 10 38.07 -47.39 -51.09
CA GLY A 10 37.78 -48.80 -51.32
C GLY A 10 36.33 -49.02 -51.76
N THR A 11 36.15 -49.37 -53.02
CA THR A 11 34.91 -49.75 -53.71
C THR A 11 34.29 -51.05 -53.20
N GLY A 12 32.95 -51.12 -53.16
CA GLY A 12 32.23 -52.26 -53.74
C GLY A 12 31.47 -53.22 -52.81
N LEU A 13 30.29 -53.57 -53.31
CA LEU A 13 29.41 -54.71 -53.01
C LEU A 13 28.34 -54.58 -51.90
N ALA A 14 27.12 -54.54 -52.44
CA ALA A 14 25.84 -54.79 -51.80
C ALA A 14 25.79 -56.09 -50.99
N ARG A 15 25.01 -56.07 -49.91
CA ARG A 15 24.13 -57.18 -49.49
C ARG A 15 23.04 -56.65 -48.56
N LEU A 16 21.80 -56.74 -49.05
CA LEU A 16 20.59 -56.67 -48.25
C LEU A 16 20.59 -57.83 -47.25
N ALA A 17 20.39 -57.54 -45.97
CA ALA A 17 19.89 -58.51 -45.00
C ALA A 17 19.15 -57.74 -43.89
N GLY A 18 17.84 -57.94 -43.83
CA GLY A 18 16.95 -57.35 -42.84
C GLY A 18 17.30 -57.79 -41.42
N GLY A 19 17.39 -56.81 -40.53
CA GLY A 19 17.35 -57.00 -39.08
C GLY A 19 16.14 -56.24 -38.55
N ALA A 20 15.17 -56.97 -38.00
CA ALA A 20 14.01 -56.41 -37.33
C ALA A 20 14.45 -55.55 -36.14
N LEU A 21 14.20 -54.24 -36.23
CA LEU A 21 14.33 -53.31 -35.13
C LEU A 21 13.07 -53.46 -34.28
N PHE A 22 13.17 -54.11 -33.12
CA PHE A 22 12.13 -54.05 -32.09
C PHE A 22 12.11 -52.63 -31.53
N VAL A 23 11.20 -51.80 -32.06
CA VAL A 23 10.81 -50.55 -31.42
C VAL A 23 9.93 -50.92 -30.23
N LEU A 24 10.49 -50.85 -29.03
CA LEU A 24 9.73 -50.79 -27.79
C LEU A 24 8.90 -49.51 -27.83
N LEU A 25 7.64 -49.64 -28.25
CA LEU A 25 6.61 -48.64 -28.02
C LEU A 25 6.43 -48.51 -26.50
N ALA A 26 7.13 -47.55 -25.89
CA ALA A 26 6.74 -47.01 -24.62
C ALA A 26 5.34 -46.41 -24.83
N ALA A 27 4.31 -47.16 -24.42
CA ALA A 27 2.95 -46.67 -24.39
C ALA A 27 2.92 -45.50 -23.40
N CYS A 28 2.88 -44.27 -23.90
CA CYS A 28 2.40 -43.14 -23.12
C CYS A 28 0.94 -43.45 -22.75
N THR A 29 0.73 -43.99 -21.56
CA THR A 29 -0.61 -44.18 -21.00
C THR A 29 -1.18 -42.79 -20.76
N THR A 30 -1.98 -42.29 -21.69
CA THR A 30 -2.65 -41.00 -21.55
C THR A 30 -3.63 -41.10 -20.38
N THR A 31 -3.33 -40.42 -19.27
CA THR A 31 -4.26 -40.28 -18.15
C THR A 31 -5.61 -39.78 -18.67
N PRO A 32 -6.74 -40.44 -18.33
CA PRO A 32 -8.05 -40.01 -18.80
C PRO A 32 -8.37 -38.59 -18.37
N ALA A 33 -8.89 -37.79 -19.30
CA ALA A 33 -9.11 -36.36 -19.08
C ALA A 33 -10.08 -36.07 -17.92
N VAL A 34 -9.80 -34.97 -17.21
CA VAL A 34 -10.72 -34.36 -16.24
C VAL A 34 -11.33 -33.11 -16.88
N THR A 35 -12.66 -33.01 -16.86
CA THR A 35 -13.41 -31.84 -17.34
C THR A 35 -14.17 -31.24 -16.17
N VAL A 36 -14.11 -29.92 -15.99
CA VAL A 36 -14.77 -29.22 -14.89
C VAL A 36 -15.92 -28.39 -15.43
N VAL A 37 -17.08 -28.50 -14.78
CA VAL A 37 -18.30 -27.75 -15.07
C VAL A 37 -18.70 -27.03 -13.77
N ARG A 38 -18.60 -25.70 -13.75
CA ARG A 38 -19.06 -24.89 -12.63
C ARG A 38 -20.53 -24.51 -12.83
N THR A 39 -21.37 -24.80 -11.84
CA THR A 39 -22.80 -24.48 -11.86
C THR A 39 -23.08 -23.29 -10.95
N SER A 40 -24.03 -22.42 -11.32
CA SER A 40 -24.43 -21.34 -10.42
C SER A 40 -25.23 -21.89 -9.23
N PRO A 41 -25.25 -21.19 -8.08
CA PRO A 41 -26.04 -21.64 -6.93
C PRO A 41 -27.50 -21.84 -7.32
N GLY A 42 -28.03 -23.06 -7.11
CA GLY A 42 -29.41 -23.42 -7.43
C GLY A 42 -29.64 -24.03 -8.82
N ASP A 43 -28.64 -24.03 -9.71
CA ASP A 43 -28.71 -24.75 -10.99
C ASP A 43 -28.59 -26.26 -10.73
N LYS A 44 -29.65 -27.01 -11.02
CA LYS A 44 -29.59 -28.47 -10.97
C LYS A 44 -28.98 -28.96 -12.28
N PRO A 45 -27.82 -29.66 -12.26
CA PRO A 45 -27.35 -30.33 -13.46
C PRO A 45 -28.41 -31.32 -13.93
N GLU A 46 -28.48 -31.55 -15.24
CA GLU A 46 -29.37 -32.57 -15.82
C GLU A 46 -29.24 -33.89 -15.06
N GLU A 47 -30.35 -34.60 -14.87
CA GLU A 47 -30.37 -35.85 -14.11
C GLU A 47 -29.56 -36.93 -14.84
N ILE A 48 -28.33 -37.16 -14.38
CA ILE A 48 -27.46 -38.21 -14.90
C ILE A 48 -27.77 -39.52 -14.19
N LYS A 49 -28.24 -40.52 -14.94
CA LYS A 49 -28.45 -41.88 -14.44
C LYS A 49 -27.15 -42.69 -14.50
N GLY A 50 -26.76 -43.29 -13.38
CA GLY A 50 -25.56 -44.12 -13.26
C GLY A 50 -25.47 -44.80 -11.91
N ASP A 51 -24.47 -45.65 -11.74
CA ASP A 51 -24.25 -46.41 -10.52
C ASP A 51 -23.49 -45.57 -9.50
N HIS A 52 -23.92 -45.61 -8.23
CA HIS A 52 -23.21 -44.91 -7.16
C HIS A 52 -21.86 -45.58 -6.87
N VAL A 53 -20.79 -44.80 -7.01
CA VAL A 53 -19.45 -45.24 -6.63
C VAL A 53 -19.31 -45.14 -5.12
N LYS A 54 -18.89 -46.24 -4.48
CA LYS A 54 -18.64 -46.26 -3.03
C LYS A 54 -17.39 -45.45 -2.71
N LEU A 55 -17.57 -44.32 -2.02
CA LEU A 55 -16.50 -43.45 -1.57
C LEU A 55 -16.07 -43.80 -0.14
N LYS A 56 -14.76 -43.81 0.11
CA LYS A 56 -14.16 -43.94 1.44
C LYS A 56 -13.29 -42.73 1.73
N ARG A 57 -13.55 -42.07 2.85
CA ARG A 57 -12.76 -40.93 3.32
C ARG A 57 -11.78 -41.41 4.39
N GLY A 58 -10.49 -41.39 4.07
CA GLY A 58 -9.41 -41.75 4.97
C GLY A 58 -8.76 -40.53 5.62
N ALA A 59 -7.58 -40.73 6.19
CA ALA A 59 -6.67 -39.67 6.62
C ALA A 59 -6.44 -38.65 5.48
N GLN A 60 -6.51 -37.37 5.80
CA GLN A 60 -6.45 -36.27 4.82
C GLN A 60 -5.06 -35.63 4.74
N GLU A 61 -4.26 -35.80 5.77
CA GLU A 61 -2.91 -35.26 5.93
C GLU A 61 -1.99 -35.55 4.72
N PRO A 62 -2.02 -36.75 4.09
CA PRO A 62 -1.18 -37.04 2.93
C PRO A 62 -1.50 -36.20 1.69
N PHE A 63 -2.66 -35.53 1.65
CA PHE A 63 -3.13 -34.74 0.51
C PHE A 63 -2.90 -33.23 0.68
N ALA A 64 -2.38 -32.81 1.83
CA ALA A 64 -2.03 -31.42 2.08
C ALA A 64 -0.96 -30.92 1.09
N GLY A 65 -1.05 -29.65 0.71
CA GLY A 65 -0.08 -29.01 -0.19
C GLY A 65 -0.21 -29.39 -1.67
N ALA A 66 -1.24 -30.13 -2.05
CA ALA A 66 -1.55 -30.41 -3.45
C ALA A 66 -1.84 -29.12 -4.25
N ARG A 67 -1.63 -29.20 -5.57
CA ARG A 67 -1.89 -28.10 -6.50
C ARG A 67 -3.40 -27.84 -6.61
N PRO A 68 -3.80 -26.59 -6.92
CA PRO A 68 -5.20 -26.27 -7.12
C PRO A 68 -5.76 -27.02 -8.34
N GLY A 69 -6.98 -27.56 -8.20
CA GLY A 69 -7.67 -28.28 -9.27
C GLY A 69 -8.28 -29.60 -8.83
N PHE A 70 -8.70 -30.40 -9.82
CA PHE A 70 -9.36 -31.68 -9.62
C PHE A 70 -8.57 -32.80 -10.26
N TYR A 71 -8.32 -33.86 -9.50
CA TYR A 71 -7.45 -34.96 -9.89
C TYR A 71 -8.15 -36.30 -9.66
N ALA A 72 -7.87 -37.24 -10.55
CA ALA A 72 -8.25 -38.64 -10.41
C ALA A 72 -6.99 -39.51 -10.41
N VAL A 73 -6.42 -39.74 -9.23
CA VAL A 73 -5.15 -40.44 -9.08
C VAL A 73 -5.33 -41.95 -9.26
N ARG A 74 -4.70 -42.52 -10.29
CA ARG A 74 -4.79 -43.96 -10.63
C ARG A 74 -3.41 -44.60 -10.79
N SER A 75 -2.36 -43.81 -10.65
CA SER A 75 -0.97 -44.19 -10.86
C SER A 75 -0.05 -43.29 -10.05
N THR A 76 1.23 -43.66 -9.98
CA THR A 76 2.29 -42.81 -9.39
C THR A 76 2.47 -41.51 -10.16
N GLU A 77 2.28 -41.53 -11.49
CA GLU A 77 2.39 -40.33 -12.33
C GLU A 77 1.27 -39.34 -12.02
N ASP A 78 0.02 -39.81 -11.91
CA ASP A 78 -1.12 -38.96 -11.53
C ASP A 78 -0.94 -38.38 -10.12
N TRP A 79 -0.31 -39.17 -9.24
CA TRP A 79 0.04 -38.71 -7.91
C TRP A 79 1.05 -37.57 -8.05
N GLU A 80 2.23 -37.78 -8.61
CA GLU A 80 3.24 -36.72 -8.77
C GLU A 80 2.70 -35.46 -9.45
N HIS A 81 1.78 -35.59 -10.42
CA HIS A 81 1.17 -34.46 -11.13
C HIS A 81 0.28 -33.57 -10.23
N ALA A 82 -0.33 -34.14 -9.19
CA ALA A 82 -1.22 -33.42 -8.28
C ALA A 82 -0.47 -32.52 -7.29
N TRP A 83 0.87 -32.57 -7.21
CA TRP A 83 1.69 -31.68 -6.38
C TRP A 83 2.59 -30.77 -7.21
N PRO A 84 3.10 -29.67 -6.62
CA PRO A 84 4.20 -28.93 -7.21
C PRO A 84 5.38 -29.85 -7.51
N VAL A 85 6.14 -29.53 -8.57
CA VAL A 85 7.25 -30.36 -9.04
C VAL A 85 8.26 -30.57 -7.92
N GLY A 86 8.55 -31.85 -7.62
CA GLY A 86 9.51 -32.24 -6.59
C GLY A 86 9.01 -32.15 -5.15
N THR A 87 7.73 -31.84 -4.91
CA THR A 87 7.16 -31.73 -3.55
C THR A 87 6.10 -32.79 -3.25
N ALA A 88 5.88 -33.75 -4.15
CA ALA A 88 4.92 -34.83 -3.94
C ALA A 88 5.34 -35.65 -2.71
N PRO A 89 4.47 -35.82 -1.69
CA PRO A 89 4.75 -36.69 -0.57
C PRO A 89 4.76 -38.16 -1.03
N PRO A 90 5.34 -39.09 -0.26
CA PRO A 90 5.25 -40.51 -0.57
C PRO A 90 3.77 -40.95 -0.60
N MET A 91 3.41 -41.74 -1.62
CA MET A 91 2.05 -42.28 -1.73
C MET A 91 1.71 -43.14 -0.50
N PRO A 92 0.51 -42.97 0.10
CA PRO A 92 0.12 -43.76 1.26
C PRO A 92 0.21 -45.26 0.97
N PRO A 93 0.84 -46.07 1.86
CA PRO A 93 1.03 -47.50 1.63
C PRO A 93 -0.30 -48.27 1.62
N THR A 94 -1.37 -47.66 2.13
CA THR A 94 -2.73 -48.21 2.13
C THR A 94 -3.46 -48.02 0.80
N LEU A 95 -2.93 -47.21 -0.11
CA LEU A 95 -3.53 -46.92 -1.41
C LEU A 95 -2.96 -47.87 -2.48
N ASP A 96 -3.74 -48.90 -2.83
CA ASP A 96 -3.41 -49.80 -3.94
C ASP A 96 -4.01 -49.26 -5.24
N THR A 97 -3.22 -48.48 -5.99
CA THR A 97 -3.67 -47.85 -7.25
C THR A 97 -4.01 -48.86 -8.35
N SER A 98 -3.67 -50.14 -8.21
CA SER A 98 -4.11 -51.18 -9.14
C SER A 98 -5.61 -51.52 -9.00
N LYS A 99 -6.18 -51.26 -7.82
CA LYS A 99 -7.59 -51.57 -7.48
C LYS A 99 -8.39 -50.36 -7.05
N GLN A 100 -7.72 -49.28 -6.68
CA GLN A 100 -8.31 -48.08 -6.13
C GLN A 100 -7.87 -46.85 -6.92
N MET A 101 -8.66 -45.79 -6.83
CA MET A 101 -8.29 -44.47 -7.29
C MET A 101 -8.67 -43.43 -6.23
N VAL A 102 -8.02 -42.27 -6.28
CA VAL A 102 -8.37 -41.14 -5.43
C VAL A 102 -8.99 -40.03 -6.26
N PHE A 103 -10.16 -39.54 -5.85
CA PHE A 103 -10.63 -38.23 -6.29
C PHE A 103 -10.12 -37.19 -5.29
N LEU A 104 -9.27 -36.30 -5.78
CA LEU A 104 -8.71 -35.20 -5.00
C LEU A 104 -9.24 -33.89 -5.59
N ALA A 105 -9.99 -33.15 -4.78
CA ALA A 105 -10.46 -31.82 -5.09
C ALA A 105 -9.69 -30.82 -4.23
N VAL A 106 -9.03 -29.86 -4.86
CA VAL A 106 -8.29 -28.80 -4.17
C VAL A 106 -8.82 -27.47 -4.67
N ALA A 107 -9.24 -26.61 -3.75
CA ALA A 107 -9.78 -25.30 -4.08
C ALA A 107 -8.84 -24.54 -5.01
N GLU A 108 -9.39 -23.89 -6.03
CA GLU A 108 -8.60 -23.07 -6.96
C GLU A 108 -8.10 -21.78 -6.29
N THR A 109 -8.86 -21.25 -5.35
CA THR A 109 -8.57 -19.99 -4.66
C THR A 109 -8.57 -20.15 -3.14
N GLN A 110 -7.85 -19.29 -2.43
CA GLN A 110 -7.88 -19.24 -0.96
C GLN A 110 -9.17 -18.64 -0.39
N ALA A 111 -10.05 -18.12 -1.26
CA ALA A 111 -11.38 -17.66 -0.86
C ALA A 111 -12.32 -18.84 -0.57
N ILE A 112 -11.99 -20.07 -0.98
CA ILE A 112 -12.74 -21.27 -0.62
C ILE A 112 -12.22 -21.81 0.72
N THR A 113 -13.09 -21.89 1.72
CA THR A 113 -12.76 -22.34 3.07
C THR A 113 -13.04 -23.82 3.27
N HIS A 114 -13.91 -24.41 2.44
CA HIS A 114 -14.24 -25.83 2.51
C HIS A 114 -14.47 -26.41 1.10
N VAL A 115 -13.96 -27.61 0.87
CA VAL A 115 -14.19 -28.39 -0.36
C VAL A 115 -14.71 -29.75 0.06
N LYS A 116 -15.66 -30.31 -0.67
CA LYS A 116 -16.18 -31.65 -0.39
C LYS A 116 -16.60 -32.38 -1.65
N VAL A 117 -16.01 -33.54 -1.91
CA VAL A 117 -16.54 -34.51 -2.88
C VAL A 117 -17.76 -35.16 -2.27
N GLU A 118 -18.95 -34.84 -2.77
CA GLU A 118 -20.22 -35.28 -2.20
C GLU A 118 -20.61 -36.68 -2.67
N ARG A 119 -20.50 -36.89 -3.98
CA ARG A 119 -20.86 -38.14 -4.63
C ARG A 119 -20.16 -38.30 -5.96
N VAL A 120 -20.03 -39.55 -6.38
CA VAL A 120 -19.55 -39.92 -7.73
C VAL A 120 -20.50 -40.95 -8.32
N LEU A 121 -20.92 -40.73 -9.57
CA LEU A 121 -21.68 -41.68 -10.36
C LEU A 121 -20.81 -42.23 -11.49
N GLU A 122 -20.88 -43.54 -11.69
CA GLU A 122 -20.26 -44.22 -12.81
C GLU A 122 -21.31 -44.51 -13.89
N THR A 123 -20.99 -44.17 -15.13
CA THR A 123 -21.78 -44.51 -16.32
C THR A 123 -20.95 -45.35 -17.27
N ALA A 124 -21.51 -45.77 -18.40
CA ALA A 124 -20.74 -46.50 -19.42
C ALA A 124 -19.50 -45.73 -19.90
N THR A 125 -19.57 -44.39 -19.96
CA THR A 125 -18.56 -43.55 -20.62
C THR A 125 -17.76 -42.66 -19.67
N PHE A 126 -18.36 -42.19 -18.57
CA PHE A 126 -17.76 -41.18 -17.69
C PHE A 126 -17.95 -41.54 -16.22
N LEU A 127 -17.05 -41.01 -15.40
CA LEU A 127 -17.27 -40.78 -13.97
C LEU A 127 -17.74 -39.34 -13.80
N TYR A 128 -18.85 -39.14 -13.12
CA TYR A 128 -19.37 -37.82 -12.79
C TYR A 128 -19.17 -37.59 -11.29
N ALA A 129 -18.42 -36.56 -10.92
CA ALA A 129 -18.16 -36.20 -9.54
C ALA A 129 -18.87 -34.88 -9.21
N TRP A 130 -19.54 -34.82 -8.06
CA TRP A 130 -20.13 -33.59 -7.55
C TRP A 130 -19.28 -33.10 -6.38
N VAL A 131 -18.79 -31.87 -6.50
CA VAL A 131 -17.96 -31.22 -5.51
C VAL A 131 -18.66 -29.95 -5.06
N ARG A 132 -18.70 -29.76 -3.74
CA ARG A 132 -19.18 -28.54 -3.12
C ARG A 132 -18.00 -27.70 -2.65
N GLU A 133 -17.94 -26.45 -3.09
CA GLU A 133 -16.98 -25.44 -2.63
C GLU A 133 -17.72 -24.41 -1.78
N THR A 134 -17.29 -24.17 -0.55
CA THR A 134 -17.83 -23.09 0.29
C THR A 134 -16.88 -21.91 0.29
N LYS A 135 -17.35 -20.77 -0.21
CA LYS A 135 -16.64 -19.49 -0.16
C LYS A 135 -16.61 -18.94 1.27
N VAL A 136 -15.57 -18.19 1.57
CA VAL A 136 -15.48 -17.34 2.75
C VAL A 136 -16.72 -16.44 2.80
N GLY A 137 -17.35 -16.39 3.98
CA GLY A 137 -18.51 -15.54 4.18
C GLY A 137 -18.16 -14.06 4.05
N GLU A 138 -19.18 -13.23 3.79
CA GLU A 138 -18.97 -11.79 3.70
C GLU A 138 -18.31 -11.23 4.97
N TYR A 139 -17.36 -10.32 4.78
CA TYR A 139 -16.57 -9.69 5.84
C TYR A 139 -15.81 -10.66 6.76
N CYS A 140 -15.71 -11.94 6.43
CA CYS A 140 -14.84 -12.88 7.13
C CYS A 140 -13.42 -12.79 6.58
N THR A 141 -12.42 -13.06 7.43
CA THR A 141 -11.01 -13.16 7.01
C THR A 141 -10.58 -14.62 7.06
N ASN A 142 -10.00 -15.13 5.97
CA ASN A 142 -9.36 -16.44 5.97
C ASN A 142 -7.87 -16.24 6.33
N LYS A 143 -7.46 -16.69 7.52
CA LYS A 143 -6.07 -16.62 7.98
C LYS A 143 -5.26 -17.85 7.58
N SER A 144 -5.87 -18.90 7.04
CA SER A 144 -5.15 -20.09 6.59
C SER A 144 -4.44 -19.82 5.28
N PRO A 145 -3.10 -20.01 5.20
CA PRO A 145 -2.40 -19.96 3.91
C PRO A 145 -2.72 -21.20 3.05
N GLU A 146 -3.22 -22.26 3.66
CA GLU A 146 -3.54 -23.52 2.99
C GLU A 146 -4.88 -23.44 2.27
N ARG A 147 -4.93 -24.04 1.08
CA ARG A 147 -6.17 -24.16 0.32
C ARG A 147 -7.00 -25.30 0.89
N ALA A 148 -8.31 -25.11 0.96
CA ALA A 148 -9.21 -26.20 1.29
C ALA A 148 -9.11 -27.32 0.25
N PHE A 149 -9.11 -28.57 0.70
CA PHE A 149 -9.06 -29.73 -0.16
C PHE A 149 -9.86 -30.88 0.43
N ASP A 150 -10.14 -31.87 -0.42
CA ASP A 150 -10.87 -33.05 -0.05
C ASP A 150 -10.44 -34.26 -0.88
N ALA A 151 -10.12 -35.37 -0.22
CA ALA A 151 -9.70 -36.61 -0.88
C ALA A 151 -10.59 -37.80 -0.49
N VAL A 152 -11.12 -38.49 -1.51
CA VAL A 152 -11.90 -39.72 -1.34
C VAL A 152 -11.33 -40.86 -2.18
N VAL A 153 -11.26 -42.05 -1.58
CA VAL A 153 -10.82 -43.29 -2.23
C VAL A 153 -12.04 -44.03 -2.78
N ALA A 154 -11.94 -44.50 -4.01
CA ALA A 154 -12.95 -45.30 -4.69
C ALA A 154 -12.31 -46.54 -5.33
N ALA A 155 -13.14 -47.49 -5.78
CA ALA A 155 -12.67 -48.54 -6.67
C ALA A 155 -12.12 -47.92 -7.97
N ARG A 156 -11.06 -48.50 -8.52
CA ARG A 156 -10.43 -48.00 -9.75
C ARG A 156 -11.40 -48.12 -10.93
N ALA A 157 -11.54 -47.03 -11.68
CA ALA A 157 -12.23 -47.02 -12.96
C ALA A 157 -11.43 -46.17 -13.96
N ASP A 158 -11.06 -46.76 -15.10
CA ASP A 158 -10.25 -46.11 -16.13
C ASP A 158 -11.12 -45.31 -17.13
N LYS A 159 -11.98 -44.42 -16.60
CA LYS A 159 -12.89 -43.55 -17.39
C LYS A 159 -12.52 -42.07 -17.22
N PRO A 160 -12.78 -41.20 -18.21
CA PRO A 160 -12.65 -39.75 -18.02
C PRO A 160 -13.60 -39.25 -16.91
N VAL A 161 -13.21 -38.17 -16.23
CA VAL A 161 -13.97 -37.61 -15.10
C VAL A 161 -14.59 -36.27 -15.50
N LYS A 162 -15.87 -36.09 -15.23
CA LYS A 162 -16.57 -34.80 -15.30
C LYS A 162 -16.91 -34.35 -13.89
N VAL A 163 -16.38 -33.21 -13.48
CA VAL A 163 -16.58 -32.64 -12.14
C VAL A 163 -17.60 -31.52 -12.24
N PHE A 164 -18.71 -31.63 -11.52
CA PHE A 164 -19.66 -30.56 -11.30
C PHE A 164 -19.31 -29.87 -9.98
N VAL A 165 -19.07 -28.56 -10.04
CA VAL A 165 -18.73 -27.75 -8.87
C VAL A 165 -19.91 -26.87 -8.51
N GLU A 166 -20.48 -27.11 -7.34
CA GLU A 166 -21.51 -26.28 -6.72
C GLU A 166 -20.86 -25.33 -5.71
N GLU A 167 -21.09 -24.04 -5.90
CA GLU A 167 -20.53 -23.00 -5.03
C GLU A 167 -21.57 -22.56 -3.99
N ASP A 168 -21.23 -22.69 -2.71
CA ASP A 168 -21.99 -22.19 -1.57
C ASP A 168 -21.27 -20.96 -0.96
N HIS A 169 -22.03 -20.08 -0.33
CA HIS A 169 -21.49 -18.98 0.45
C HIS A 169 -21.51 -19.33 1.94
N GLY A 170 -20.36 -19.17 2.61
CA GLY A 170 -20.28 -19.26 4.06
C GLY A 170 -21.09 -18.15 4.73
N GLU A 171 -21.45 -18.37 6.00
CA GLU A 171 -22.14 -17.34 6.78
C GLU A 171 -21.32 -16.07 6.91
N SER A 172 -21.97 -14.91 6.77
CA SER A 172 -21.34 -13.61 7.01
C SER A 172 -20.79 -13.51 8.44
N CYS A 173 -19.66 -12.81 8.57
CA CYS A 173 -19.10 -12.40 9.86
C CYS A 173 -19.66 -11.05 10.35
N GLY A 174 -20.58 -10.45 9.58
CA GLY A 174 -21.15 -9.12 9.82
C GLY A 174 -20.17 -7.99 9.47
N GLU A 175 -20.62 -6.74 9.46
CA GLU A 175 -19.81 -5.60 9.02
C GLU A 175 -18.51 -5.41 9.84
N PRO A 176 -17.48 -4.77 9.28
CA PRO A 176 -16.28 -4.37 10.03
C PRO A 176 -16.61 -3.30 11.10
N PRO A 177 -15.73 -3.11 12.10
CA PRO A 177 -15.93 -2.08 13.11
C PRO A 177 -15.93 -0.68 12.48
N VAL A 178 -16.64 0.24 13.13
CA VAL A 178 -16.67 1.65 12.73
C VAL A 178 -15.92 2.48 13.76
N ALA A 179 -14.99 3.30 13.28
CA ALA A 179 -14.32 4.32 14.08
C ALA A 179 -14.95 5.69 13.80
N GLY A 180 -14.99 6.54 14.82
CA GLY A 180 -15.36 7.93 14.76
C GLY A 180 -14.30 8.77 15.46
N ILE A 181 -14.21 10.03 15.07
CA ILE A 181 -13.34 11.02 15.71
C ILE A 181 -14.05 12.35 15.73
N GLU A 182 -14.00 13.00 16.88
CA GLU A 182 -14.44 14.36 17.04
C GLU A 182 -13.41 15.12 17.86
N CYS A 183 -13.27 16.41 17.56
CA CYS A 183 -12.36 17.33 18.22
C CYS A 183 -13.11 18.56 18.70
N ARG A 184 -12.53 19.25 19.68
CA ARG A 184 -13.02 20.52 20.21
C ARG A 184 -11.87 21.37 20.73
N LEU A 185 -12.04 22.68 20.80
CA LEU A 185 -11.16 23.50 21.62
C LEU A 185 -11.40 23.17 23.09
N THR A 186 -10.36 23.06 23.93
CA THR A 186 -10.49 22.63 25.33
C THR A 186 -11.45 23.50 26.16
N HIS A 187 -11.64 24.76 25.76
CA HIS A 187 -12.57 25.70 26.40
C HIS A 187 -14.01 25.64 25.84
N GLN A 188 -14.27 24.83 24.82
CA GLN A 188 -15.58 24.63 24.20
C GLN A 188 -16.18 23.28 24.59
N GLN A 189 -17.51 23.19 24.59
CA GLN A 189 -18.20 21.92 24.88
C GLN A 189 -18.55 21.11 23.63
N ALA A 190 -18.75 21.78 22.49
CA ALA A 190 -19.19 21.15 21.26
C ALA A 190 -18.06 20.36 20.59
N TRP A 191 -18.37 19.14 20.16
CA TRP A 191 -17.47 18.24 19.44
C TRP A 191 -17.79 18.29 17.94
N THR A 192 -16.76 18.26 17.10
CA THR A 192 -16.88 18.32 15.64
C THR A 192 -15.72 17.60 14.96
N ASN A 193 -15.94 17.02 13.79
CA ASN A 193 -14.87 16.46 12.95
C ASN A 193 -14.16 17.52 12.08
N LYS A 194 -14.69 18.75 12.04
CA LYS A 194 -14.08 19.91 11.37
C LYS A 194 -14.05 21.07 12.33
N LEU A 195 -12.84 21.49 12.71
CA LEU A 195 -12.62 22.54 13.69
C LEU A 195 -11.84 23.70 13.08
N THR A 196 -12.13 24.92 13.50
CA THR A 196 -11.26 26.07 13.24
C THR A 196 -10.60 26.50 14.54
N ALA A 197 -9.30 26.77 14.50
CA ALA A 197 -8.51 27.15 15.67
C ALA A 197 -7.52 28.27 15.33
N GLN A 198 -6.83 28.79 16.35
CA GLN A 198 -5.73 29.75 16.24
C GLN A 198 -4.44 29.18 16.86
N PRO A 199 -3.25 29.66 16.44
CA PRO A 199 -2.00 29.29 17.09
C PRO A 199 -1.99 29.64 18.59
N GLY A 200 -1.71 28.65 19.42
CA GLY A 200 -1.78 28.66 20.88
C GLY A 200 -3.05 28.01 21.45
N ASP A 201 -4.03 27.67 20.61
CA ASP A 201 -5.21 26.96 21.08
C ASP A 201 -4.89 25.50 21.42
N ALA A 202 -5.42 25.04 22.55
CA ALA A 202 -5.44 23.64 22.92
C ALA A 202 -6.69 22.95 22.30
N VAL A 203 -6.45 21.87 21.57
CA VAL A 203 -7.47 21.03 20.93
C VAL A 203 -7.50 19.67 21.62
N GLU A 204 -8.68 19.24 22.06
CA GLU A 204 -8.94 17.89 22.56
C GLU A 204 -9.65 17.09 21.47
N CYS A 205 -9.17 15.88 21.19
CA CYS A 205 -9.80 14.95 20.27
C CYS A 205 -10.13 13.64 20.97
N ALA A 206 -11.29 13.07 20.62
CA ALA A 206 -11.81 11.83 21.16
C ALA A 206 -12.14 10.85 20.03
N LEU A 207 -11.66 9.62 20.19
CA LEU A 207 -11.99 8.48 19.36
C LEU A 207 -13.26 7.82 19.92
N THR A 208 -14.19 7.52 19.03
CA THR A 208 -15.30 6.60 19.30
C THR A 208 -15.13 5.37 18.42
N ALA A 209 -15.52 4.20 18.94
CA ALA A 209 -15.44 2.96 18.17
C ALA A 209 -16.63 2.06 18.53
N THR A 210 -17.22 1.43 17.53
CA THR A 210 -18.33 0.49 17.70
C THR A 210 -18.00 -0.79 16.96
N ALA A 211 -18.01 -1.91 17.71
CA ALA A 211 -17.96 -3.24 17.13
C ALA A 211 -19.17 -3.44 16.21
N ARG A 212 -18.97 -4.10 15.08
CA ARG A 212 -20.05 -4.59 14.23
C ARG A 212 -19.77 -6.04 13.87
N GLY A 213 -20.84 -6.81 13.69
CA GLY A 213 -20.75 -8.23 13.37
C GLY A 213 -20.38 -9.10 14.56
N LYS A 214 -19.68 -10.20 14.28
CA LYS A 214 -19.41 -11.29 15.24
C LYS A 214 -18.12 -11.10 16.05
N PHE A 215 -17.27 -10.13 15.71
CA PHE A 215 -15.95 -9.94 16.33
C PHE A 215 -15.91 -8.74 17.27
N GLU A 216 -15.24 -8.90 18.40
CA GLU A 216 -15.03 -7.86 19.40
C GLU A 216 -13.90 -6.89 19.00
N LEU A 217 -13.96 -5.65 19.50
CA LEU A 217 -12.89 -4.66 19.32
C LEU A 217 -11.66 -5.02 20.16
N VAL A 218 -10.49 -5.03 19.54
CA VAL A 218 -9.21 -5.33 20.21
C VAL A 218 -8.25 -4.16 20.24
N ASP A 219 -8.38 -3.22 19.30
CA ASP A 219 -7.45 -2.10 19.19
C ASP A 219 -8.17 -0.81 18.81
N LYS A 220 -7.68 0.30 19.37
CA LYS A 220 -8.15 1.67 19.13
C LYS A 220 -6.96 2.59 19.14
N LEU A 221 -6.73 3.25 18.01
CA LEU A 221 -5.57 4.10 17.78
C LEU A 221 -6.03 5.49 17.32
N LEU A 222 -5.63 6.51 18.07
CA LEU A 222 -5.66 7.89 17.63
C LEU A 222 -4.25 8.29 17.20
N SER A 223 -4.10 8.92 16.04
CA SER A 223 -2.79 9.30 15.51
C SER A 223 -2.87 10.56 14.65
N MET A 224 -1.73 11.19 14.42
CA MET A 224 -1.63 12.41 13.64
C MET A 224 -1.15 12.09 12.23
N ALA A 225 -2.06 12.22 11.26
CA ALA A 225 -1.82 11.87 9.87
C ALA A 225 -1.05 12.97 9.15
N GLU A 226 -1.52 14.21 9.24
CA GLU A 226 -0.93 15.36 8.54
C GLU A 226 -0.72 16.52 9.50
N LEU A 227 0.40 17.21 9.30
CA LEU A 227 0.80 18.42 10.01
C LEU A 227 1.13 19.50 8.99
N PRO A 228 0.83 20.78 9.28
CA PRO A 228 1.34 21.87 8.47
C PRO A 228 2.87 21.98 8.60
N PRO A 229 3.58 22.43 7.54
CA PRO A 229 5.03 22.63 7.58
C PRO A 229 5.46 23.52 8.75
N GLY A 230 6.51 23.10 9.45
CA GLY A 230 7.04 23.78 10.63
C GLY A 230 6.31 23.47 11.93
N SER A 231 5.21 22.70 11.89
CA SER A 231 4.56 22.25 13.12
C SER A 231 5.39 21.20 13.84
N THR A 232 5.53 21.39 15.14
CA THR A 232 6.12 20.47 16.10
C THR A 232 5.08 19.89 17.05
N SER A 233 3.79 20.18 16.80
CA SER A 233 2.67 19.72 17.60
C SER A 233 2.68 18.20 17.75
N LYS A 234 2.27 17.71 18.91
CA LYS A 234 2.20 16.29 19.25
C LYS A 234 0.91 16.00 20.01
N LEU A 235 0.36 14.81 19.78
CA LEU A 235 -0.76 14.31 20.58
C LEU A 235 -0.24 13.87 21.95
N ALA A 236 -0.79 14.48 23.00
CA ALA A 236 -0.61 14.12 24.40
C ALA A 236 -1.83 13.33 24.88
N PHE A 237 -1.66 12.02 25.09
CA PHE A 237 -2.75 11.12 25.46
C PHE A 237 -3.15 11.26 26.93
N LYS A 238 -4.46 11.31 27.21
CA LYS A 238 -5.02 11.44 28.56
C LYS A 238 -5.56 10.11 29.06
N LYS A 239 -4.85 9.45 30.00
CA LYS A 239 -5.26 8.22 30.73
C LYS A 239 -5.64 6.99 29.87
N SER A 240 -6.07 7.16 28.62
CA SER A 240 -6.40 6.13 27.62
C SER A 240 -5.91 6.58 26.23
N SER A 241 -5.84 5.64 25.28
CA SER A 241 -5.52 5.92 23.87
C SER A 241 -6.67 6.58 23.10
N GLU A 242 -7.84 6.71 23.73
CA GLU A 242 -9.07 7.20 23.09
C GLU A 242 -9.20 8.72 23.14
N ARG A 243 -8.43 9.41 23.99
CA ARG A 243 -8.44 10.87 24.08
C ARG A 243 -7.03 11.43 24.08
N ALA A 244 -6.80 12.42 23.25
CA ALA A 244 -5.56 13.17 23.23
C ALA A 244 -5.80 14.67 23.13
N GLU A 245 -4.85 15.43 23.64
CA GLU A 245 -4.78 16.87 23.47
C GLU A 245 -3.58 17.24 22.62
N MET A 246 -3.67 18.35 21.91
CA MET A 246 -2.55 18.96 21.22
C MET A 246 -2.66 20.47 21.26
N GLU A 247 -1.53 21.15 21.22
CA GLU A 247 -1.47 22.60 21.00
C GLU A 247 -1.25 22.86 19.52
N VAL A 248 -2.08 23.72 18.93
CA VAL A 248 -1.89 24.20 17.57
C VAL A 248 -0.81 25.27 17.57
N ASP A 249 0.26 25.09 16.81
CA ASP A 249 1.45 25.95 16.86
C ASP A 249 1.65 26.83 15.62
N VAL A 250 1.18 26.42 14.44
CA VAL A 250 1.38 27.14 13.18
C VAL A 250 0.10 27.22 12.35
N TYR A 251 0.03 28.17 11.42
CA TYR A 251 -1.07 28.25 10.44
C TYR A 251 -0.99 27.11 9.42
N GLY A 252 -2.14 26.53 9.10
CA GLY A 252 -2.31 25.44 8.15
C GLY A 252 -3.38 24.45 8.59
N THR A 253 -3.37 23.24 8.02
CA THR A 253 -4.36 22.20 8.31
C THR A 253 -3.69 21.04 9.02
N TYR A 254 -4.28 20.61 10.14
CA TYR A 254 -3.88 19.42 10.89
C TYR A 254 -4.92 18.33 10.63
N THR A 255 -4.46 17.11 10.36
CA THR A 255 -5.34 15.95 10.14
C THR A 255 -5.05 14.89 11.21
N ILE A 256 -6.05 14.55 12.00
CA ILE A 256 -5.98 13.52 13.04
C ILE A 256 -6.84 12.34 12.59
N THR A 257 -6.31 11.14 12.71
CA THR A 257 -7.00 9.90 12.34
C THR A 257 -7.32 9.06 13.56
N ALA A 258 -8.50 8.45 13.53
CA ALA A 258 -8.92 7.40 14.44
C ALA A 258 -9.03 6.09 13.67
N GLU A 259 -8.52 5.02 14.27
CA GLU A 259 -8.61 3.68 13.75
C GLU A 259 -9.09 2.73 14.85
N ALA A 260 -9.97 1.80 14.49
CA ALA A 260 -10.42 0.73 15.36
C ALA A 260 -10.26 -0.62 14.65
N ALA A 261 -9.76 -1.63 15.34
CA ALA A 261 -9.61 -2.98 14.82
C ALA A 261 -10.33 -4.02 15.68
N ASP A 262 -10.81 -5.09 15.04
CA ASP A 262 -11.41 -6.24 15.72
C ASP A 262 -10.48 -7.48 15.75
N GLU A 263 -10.89 -8.54 16.44
CA GLU A 263 -10.15 -9.80 16.58
C GLU A 263 -9.80 -10.48 15.24
N ALA A 264 -10.62 -10.23 14.21
CA ALA A 264 -10.39 -10.71 12.85
C ALA A 264 -9.36 -9.86 12.08
N GLY A 265 -8.93 -8.74 12.64
CA GLY A 265 -7.98 -7.79 12.05
C GLY A 265 -8.63 -6.79 11.10
N ARG A 266 -9.96 -6.72 11.07
CA ARG A 266 -10.72 -5.79 10.21
C ARG A 266 -10.69 -4.40 10.84
N ARG A 267 -10.60 -3.36 10.01
CA ARG A 267 -10.32 -1.99 10.47
C ARG A 267 -11.40 -1.01 10.03
N GLY A 268 -11.83 -0.16 10.96
CA GLY A 268 -12.60 1.05 10.70
C GLY A 268 -11.72 2.29 10.84
N LYS A 269 -11.90 3.31 10.00
CA LYS A 269 -11.10 4.54 10.01
C LYS A 269 -11.98 5.78 9.93
N ALA A 270 -11.55 6.84 10.62
CA ALA A 270 -12.13 8.17 10.53
C ALA A 270 -11.04 9.24 10.63
N ALA A 271 -11.33 10.45 10.17
CA ALA A 271 -10.43 11.58 10.25
C ALA A 271 -11.17 12.85 10.70
N ALA A 272 -10.47 13.69 11.48
CA ALA A 272 -10.87 15.04 11.81
C ALA A 272 -9.83 16.03 11.27
N THR A 273 -10.31 17.19 10.82
CA THR A 273 -9.47 18.26 10.28
C THR A 273 -9.57 19.50 11.14
N ILE A 274 -8.43 20.08 11.51
CA ILE A 274 -8.34 21.33 12.26
C ILE A 274 -7.69 22.36 11.34
N ASP A 275 -8.48 23.35 10.93
CA ASP A 275 -8.04 24.45 10.07
C ASP A 275 -7.60 25.65 10.90
N VAL A 276 -6.37 26.10 10.70
CA VAL A 276 -5.73 27.15 11.46
C VAL A 276 -5.35 28.25 10.49
N LYS A 277 -6.22 29.26 10.38
CA LYS A 277 -6.05 30.35 9.42
C LYS A 277 -5.75 31.65 10.14
N PRO A 278 -4.91 32.52 9.57
CA PRO A 278 -4.74 33.85 10.11
C PRO A 278 -6.07 34.62 10.01
N PRO A 279 -6.29 35.64 10.86
CA PRO A 279 -7.45 36.51 10.77
C PRO A 279 -7.60 37.10 9.36
N LYS A 280 -8.84 37.27 8.91
CA LYS A 280 -9.13 37.95 7.65
C LYS A 280 -8.89 39.45 7.81
N THR A 281 -7.70 39.87 7.44
CA THR A 281 -7.29 41.27 7.41
C THR A 281 -6.63 41.59 6.08
N LYS A 282 -6.55 42.88 5.77
CA LYS A 282 -5.80 43.38 4.63
C LYS A 282 -4.30 43.57 4.94
N ASP A 283 -3.89 43.31 6.17
CA ASP A 283 -2.47 43.20 6.51
C ASP A 283 -1.92 41.92 5.85
N VAL A 284 -0.71 41.99 5.34
CA VAL A 284 -0.01 40.79 4.87
C VAL A 284 0.67 40.11 6.06
N LEU A 285 0.52 38.80 6.16
CA LEU A 285 1.27 37.99 7.11
C LEU A 285 2.33 37.18 6.36
N VAL A 286 3.60 37.45 6.67
CA VAL A 286 4.74 36.67 6.18
C VAL A 286 5.17 35.72 7.29
N GLN A 287 5.26 34.44 6.96
CA GLN A 287 5.42 33.35 7.89
C GLN A 287 6.68 32.56 7.53
N LEU A 288 7.61 32.44 8.46
CA LEU A 288 8.78 31.59 8.33
C LEU A 288 8.52 30.24 9.01
N VAL A 289 8.67 29.16 8.25
CA VAL A 289 8.54 27.78 8.72
C VAL A 289 9.70 26.93 8.23
N TRP A 290 9.95 25.80 8.88
CA TRP A 290 10.91 24.79 8.42
C TRP A 290 10.20 23.69 7.63
N ALA A 291 10.85 23.17 6.61
CA ALA A 291 10.38 22.03 5.83
C ALA A 291 11.48 20.98 5.65
N GLY A 292 11.09 19.75 5.34
CA GLY A 292 12.03 18.65 5.09
C GLY A 292 12.74 18.11 6.34
N PHE A 293 12.15 18.28 7.52
CA PHE A 293 12.62 17.70 8.79
C PHE A 293 11.76 16.49 9.19
N ASP A 294 12.33 15.57 9.96
CA ASP A 294 11.58 14.52 10.64
C ASP A 294 10.96 15.08 11.93
N ARG A 295 9.77 14.64 12.32
CA ARG A 295 9.12 15.07 13.58
C ARG A 295 9.95 14.72 14.83
N ALA A 296 10.85 13.75 14.72
CA ALA A 296 11.80 13.40 15.75
C ALA A 296 12.95 14.41 15.87
N ASP A 297 13.20 15.22 14.83
CA ASP A 297 14.23 16.24 14.84
C ASP A 297 13.89 17.33 15.86
N MET A 298 14.91 17.77 16.60
CA MET A 298 14.75 18.83 17.58
C MET A 298 14.90 20.18 16.87
N ALA A 299 13.88 21.04 16.97
CA ALA A 299 13.86 22.30 16.21
C ALA A 299 14.95 23.30 16.61
N ASP A 300 15.57 23.14 17.78
CA ASP A 300 16.73 23.90 18.24
C ASP A 300 18.04 23.54 17.51
N THR A 301 18.05 22.42 16.78
CA THR A 301 19.18 22.01 15.93
C THR A 301 19.11 22.61 14.52
N PHE A 302 18.02 23.29 14.17
CA PHE A 302 17.88 23.90 12.85
C PHE A 302 18.76 25.15 12.75
N PRO A 303 19.33 25.47 11.57
CA PRO A 303 20.16 26.65 11.38
C PRO A 303 19.42 27.92 11.83
N ARG A 304 20.07 28.80 12.59
CA ARG A 304 19.42 30.06 12.99
C ARG A 304 19.31 30.97 11.78
N VAL A 305 18.13 31.57 11.60
CA VAL A 305 17.86 32.47 10.49
C VAL A 305 17.07 33.69 10.97
N ASN A 306 17.22 34.80 10.24
CA ASN A 306 16.55 36.05 10.55
C ASN A 306 15.69 36.50 9.36
N LEU A 307 14.36 36.46 9.51
CA LEU A 307 13.40 36.93 8.52
C LEU A 307 13.40 38.46 8.47
N ARG A 308 13.57 39.02 7.27
CA ARG A 308 13.73 40.46 7.05
C ARG A 308 12.80 40.97 5.97
N VAL A 309 12.27 42.16 6.21
CA VAL A 309 11.59 42.97 5.21
C VAL A 309 12.22 44.36 5.19
N ALA A 310 12.48 44.86 3.98
CA ALA A 310 13.09 46.17 3.79
C ALA A 310 12.14 47.13 3.07
N GLU A 311 12.24 48.41 3.40
CA GLU A 311 11.70 49.50 2.59
C GLU A 311 12.83 50.06 1.72
N GLU A 312 12.59 50.18 0.41
CA GLU A 312 13.58 50.73 -0.51
C GLU A 312 13.67 52.26 -0.39
N GLY A 313 14.89 52.81 -0.48
CA GLY A 313 15.12 54.25 -0.51
C GLY A 313 16.38 54.69 0.24
N PRO A 314 16.75 55.99 0.15
CA PRO A 314 17.97 56.53 0.78
C PRO A 314 17.95 56.49 2.32
N LYS A 315 16.77 56.29 2.92
CA LYS A 315 16.58 56.06 4.36
C LYS A 315 16.01 54.67 4.66
N GLY A 316 16.23 53.72 3.74
CA GLY A 316 15.61 52.40 3.76
C GLY A 316 15.69 51.73 5.13
N GLN A 317 14.54 51.41 5.68
CA GLN A 317 14.38 50.77 6.98
C GLN A 317 14.33 49.25 6.80
N ARG A 318 14.94 48.50 7.73
CA ARG A 318 14.93 47.04 7.73
C ARG A 318 14.28 46.52 8.99
N CYS A 319 13.16 45.84 8.81
CA CYS A 319 12.37 45.27 9.88
C CYS A 319 12.66 43.77 10.03
N SER A 320 12.92 43.33 11.26
CA SER A 320 13.18 41.93 11.62
C SER A 320 12.74 41.66 13.06
N ALA A 321 12.87 40.41 13.52
CA ALA A 321 12.58 40.07 14.92
C ALA A 321 13.48 40.84 15.90
N GLU A 322 14.71 41.12 15.51
CA GLU A 322 15.69 41.85 16.33
C GLU A 322 15.50 43.37 16.27
N ILE A 323 14.98 43.87 15.14
CA ILE A 323 14.80 45.30 14.87
C ILE A 323 13.35 45.52 14.41
N PRO A 324 12.38 45.57 15.34
CA PRO A 324 11.01 45.89 14.99
C PRO A 324 10.91 47.37 14.61
N ILE A 325 10.20 47.66 13.52
CA ILE A 325 10.01 49.02 13.01
C ILE A 325 8.51 49.31 12.95
N PRO A 326 7.98 50.12 13.90
CA PRO A 326 6.58 50.50 13.92
C PRO A 326 6.12 51.08 12.58
N GLY A 327 5.00 50.60 12.05
CA GLY A 327 4.45 51.01 10.75
C GLY A 327 5.04 50.28 9.53
N LEU A 328 6.22 49.66 9.67
CA LEU A 328 6.77 48.79 8.63
C LEU A 328 6.37 47.33 8.87
N CYS A 329 6.68 46.79 10.05
CA CYS A 329 6.29 45.42 10.40
C CYS A 329 6.21 45.17 11.92
N ASP A 330 5.42 44.17 12.30
CA ASP A 330 5.28 43.64 13.67
C ASP A 330 5.67 42.16 13.66
N VAL A 331 6.81 41.83 14.26
CA VAL A 331 7.37 40.47 14.23
C VAL A 331 7.12 39.77 15.56
N LYS A 332 6.68 38.52 15.49
CA LYS A 332 6.46 37.66 16.65
C LYS A 332 7.06 36.29 16.39
N THR A 333 7.82 35.82 17.37
CA THR A 333 8.43 34.48 17.37
C THR A 333 7.83 33.66 18.50
N ARG A 334 7.43 32.42 18.21
CA ARG A 334 6.90 31.44 19.15
C ARG A 334 7.57 30.09 18.89
N GLY A 335 8.52 29.67 19.71
CA GLY A 335 9.27 28.43 19.46
C GLY A 335 10.04 28.50 18.12
N ALA A 336 9.89 27.46 17.28
CA ALA A 336 10.54 27.38 15.97
C ALA A 336 9.88 28.25 14.88
N TYR A 337 8.83 28.97 15.25
CA TYR A 337 7.95 29.67 14.34
C TYR A 337 8.12 31.19 14.44
N THR A 338 8.33 31.87 13.31
CA THR A 338 8.36 33.34 13.26
C THR A 338 7.37 33.84 12.23
N TYR A 339 6.57 34.83 12.60
CA TYR A 339 5.72 35.55 11.65
C TYR A 339 5.89 37.05 11.78
N MET A 340 5.66 37.72 10.67
CA MET A 340 5.76 39.15 10.49
C MET A 340 4.44 39.65 9.90
N ARG A 341 3.76 40.52 10.63
CA ARG A 341 2.60 41.24 10.13
C ARG A 341 3.05 42.55 9.50
N ILE A 342 2.63 42.79 8.28
CA ILE A 342 2.97 43.97 7.49
C ILE A 342 1.67 44.71 7.22
N PRO A 343 1.53 45.97 7.69
CA PRO A 343 0.32 46.74 7.47
C PRO A 343 -0.03 46.88 5.98
N GLU A 344 -1.33 46.89 5.68
CA GLU A 344 -1.85 47.21 4.33
C GLU A 344 -1.19 48.48 3.78
N GLY A 345 -0.89 48.48 2.49
CA GLY A 345 -0.41 49.67 1.78
C GLY A 345 -0.11 49.39 0.32
N ASP A 346 0.22 50.44 -0.42
CA ASP A 346 0.73 50.35 -1.80
C ASP A 346 2.26 50.37 -1.77
N ARG A 347 2.85 49.27 -1.30
CA ARG A 347 4.30 49.11 -1.12
C ARG A 347 4.78 47.82 -1.77
N ARG A 348 6.02 47.88 -2.25
CA ARG A 348 6.79 46.74 -2.71
C ARG A 348 7.99 46.57 -1.79
N LEU A 349 7.97 45.51 -0.99
CA LEU A 349 8.93 45.33 0.08
C LEU A 349 9.78 44.08 -0.17
N PRO A 350 11.10 44.22 -0.40
CA PRO A 350 11.99 43.07 -0.49
C PRO A 350 11.94 42.21 0.78
N VAL A 351 11.69 40.91 0.61
CA VAL A 351 11.72 39.88 1.64
C VAL A 351 13.00 39.08 1.50
N SER A 352 13.72 38.91 2.60
CA SER A 352 14.96 38.14 2.63
C SER A 352 15.11 37.35 3.93
N ILE A 353 15.94 36.33 3.89
CA ILE A 353 16.40 35.59 5.06
C ILE A 353 17.90 35.76 5.17
N GLN A 354 18.39 36.20 6.34
CA GLN A 354 19.81 36.09 6.67
C GLN A 354 20.04 34.78 7.43
N PHE A 355 20.97 33.96 6.95
CA PHE A 355 21.47 32.80 7.68
C PHE A 355 22.47 33.26 8.74
N LEU A 356 22.23 32.92 10.01
CA LEU A 356 23.15 33.23 11.10
C LEU A 356 24.14 32.07 11.34
N ASP A 357 23.79 30.88 10.86
CA ASP A 357 24.61 29.67 10.86
C ASP A 357 24.71 29.09 9.45
N GLU A 358 25.72 28.26 9.22
CA GLU A 358 25.85 27.46 8.00
C GLU A 358 24.70 26.44 7.88
N ARG A 359 24.16 26.28 6.66
CA ARG A 359 23.12 25.30 6.34
C ARG A 359 23.60 24.37 5.23
N PHE A 360 23.58 23.07 5.50
CA PHE A 360 23.82 22.03 4.49
C PHE A 360 22.57 21.73 3.65
N GLU A 361 22.77 21.44 2.36
CA GLU A 361 21.70 21.22 1.37
C GLU A 361 20.71 20.10 1.75
N LYS A 362 21.18 19.04 2.41
CA LYS A 362 20.37 17.87 2.79
C LYS A 362 19.59 18.02 4.10
N GLY A 363 19.78 19.14 4.81
CA GLY A 363 19.09 19.40 6.07
C GLY A 363 17.74 20.11 5.87
N PRO A 364 17.01 20.34 6.98
CA PRO A 364 15.80 21.16 6.99
C PRO A 364 16.03 22.50 6.29
N GLY A 365 15.05 22.92 5.49
CA GLY A 365 15.10 24.16 4.70
C GLY A 365 14.05 25.17 5.16
N PRO A 366 14.38 26.47 5.25
CA PRO A 366 13.39 27.48 5.56
C PRO A 366 12.45 27.71 4.37
N CYS A 367 11.16 27.84 4.65
CA CYS A 367 10.13 28.26 3.73
C CYS A 367 9.47 29.54 4.24
N VAL A 368 9.18 30.44 3.31
CA VAL A 368 8.39 31.64 3.56
C VAL A 368 7.01 31.43 2.97
N HIS A 369 5.99 31.40 3.82
CA HIS A 369 4.60 31.48 3.39
C HIS A 369 4.12 32.93 3.48
N VAL A 370 3.32 33.34 2.52
CA VAL A 370 2.63 34.62 2.54
C VAL A 370 1.14 34.37 2.62
N TRP A 371 0.48 35.08 3.54
CA TRP A 371 -0.95 35.02 3.75
C TRP A 371 -1.55 36.42 3.63
N TYR A 372 -2.70 36.49 2.98
CA TYR A 372 -3.47 37.71 2.79
C TYR A 372 -4.95 37.38 2.79
N ASP A 373 -5.75 38.18 3.51
CA ASP A 373 -7.18 37.95 3.70
C ASP A 373 -7.53 36.52 4.18
N GLY A 374 -6.71 35.98 5.09
CA GLY A 374 -6.91 34.64 5.66
C GLY A 374 -6.58 33.47 4.72
N VAL A 375 -6.00 33.74 3.54
CA VAL A 375 -5.64 32.72 2.53
C VAL A 375 -4.15 32.77 2.25
N ARG A 376 -3.52 31.61 2.05
CA ARG A 376 -2.13 31.53 1.62
C ARG A 376 -2.01 31.92 0.16
N THR A 377 -1.28 32.99 -0.12
CA THR A 377 -1.11 33.60 -1.45
C THR A 377 0.25 33.28 -2.08
N GLY A 378 1.22 32.80 -1.30
CA GLY A 378 2.53 32.41 -1.80
C GLY A 378 3.29 31.48 -0.84
N GLU A 379 4.20 30.71 -1.42
CA GLU A 379 5.17 29.87 -0.71
C GLU A 379 6.48 29.87 -1.51
N THR A 380 7.61 30.01 -0.82
CA THR A 380 8.93 29.91 -1.43
C THR A 380 9.89 29.30 -0.42
N CYS A 381 10.63 28.26 -0.81
CA CYS A 381 11.54 27.52 0.06
C CYS A 381 12.98 27.58 -0.45
N ASP A 382 13.93 27.64 0.47
CA ASP A 382 15.35 27.50 0.16
C ASP A 382 15.81 26.08 0.43
N ARG A 383 16.42 25.47 -0.57
CA ARG A 383 17.01 24.13 -0.48
C ARG A 383 18.52 24.14 -0.66
N ALA A 384 19.11 25.24 -1.12
CA ALA A 384 20.54 25.31 -1.41
C ALA A 384 21.42 25.22 -0.15
N HIS A 385 22.68 24.82 -0.30
CA HIS A 385 23.68 25.10 0.74
C HIS A 385 23.77 26.61 0.96
N ARG A 386 23.91 27.05 2.21
CA ARG A 386 24.09 28.46 2.57
C ARG A 386 25.20 28.61 3.59
N ASP A 387 26.08 29.56 3.36
CA ASP A 387 27.11 29.91 4.32
C ASP A 387 26.53 30.82 5.42
N ALA A 388 27.19 30.87 6.57
CA ALA A 388 26.84 31.84 7.62
C ALA A 388 26.93 33.28 7.07
N ASP A 389 26.01 34.13 7.52
CA ASP A 389 25.78 35.50 7.06
C ASP A 389 25.28 35.67 5.62
N GLU A 390 25.08 34.57 4.87
CA GLU A 390 24.51 34.65 3.54
C GLU A 390 23.06 35.17 3.58
N ILE A 391 22.70 35.98 2.60
CA ILE A 391 21.35 36.53 2.47
C ILE A 391 20.66 35.90 1.26
N TRP A 392 19.65 35.09 1.55
CA TRP A 392 18.73 34.61 0.53
C TRP A 392 17.64 35.63 0.27
N ARG A 393 17.59 36.15 -0.96
CA ARG A 393 16.51 37.03 -1.44
C ARG A 393 15.32 36.18 -1.85
N VAL A 394 14.26 36.23 -1.06
CA VAL A 394 13.06 35.41 -1.25
C VAL A 394 12.21 35.99 -2.39
N GLY A 395 12.10 37.32 -2.46
CA GLY A 395 11.37 38.05 -3.50
C GLY A 395 10.93 39.43 -3.01
N VAL A 396 10.06 40.08 -3.78
CA VAL A 396 9.45 41.38 -3.45
C VAL A 396 7.98 41.16 -3.12
N LEU A 397 7.58 41.51 -1.90
CA LEU A 397 6.20 41.42 -1.46
C LEU A 397 5.40 42.64 -1.92
N ASP A 398 4.32 42.40 -2.64
CA ASP A 398 3.29 43.39 -2.95
C ASP A 398 2.24 43.41 -1.84
N THR A 399 2.18 44.50 -1.06
CA THR A 399 1.30 44.59 0.12
C THR A 399 -0.17 44.83 -0.21
N THR A 400 -0.50 45.17 -1.46
CA THR A 400 -1.89 45.34 -1.91
C THR A 400 -2.52 44.00 -2.28
N THR A 401 -1.73 43.10 -2.86
CA THR A 401 -2.22 41.78 -3.31
C THR A 401 -1.80 40.63 -2.39
N GLY A 402 -0.85 40.88 -1.48
CA GLY A 402 -0.23 39.86 -0.66
C GLY A 402 0.57 38.84 -1.47
N LYS A 403 1.00 39.17 -2.70
CA LYS A 403 1.76 38.27 -3.55
C LYS A 403 3.24 38.50 -3.42
N LEU A 404 4.01 37.42 -3.39
CA LEU A 404 5.46 37.46 -3.46
C LEU A 404 5.89 37.36 -4.94
N ILE A 405 6.53 38.41 -5.44
CA ILE A 405 7.06 38.50 -6.80
C ILE A 405 8.54 38.11 -6.74
N GLN A 406 8.93 36.99 -7.35
CA GLN A 406 10.33 36.64 -7.44
C GLN A 406 11.01 37.57 -8.46
N ASP A 407 12.04 38.29 -8.05
CA ASP A 407 12.89 39.03 -8.98
C ASP A 407 13.49 38.02 -9.95
N GLY A 408 13.27 38.25 -11.25
CA GLY A 408 13.54 37.30 -12.32
C GLY A 408 14.83 36.52 -12.08
N ALA A 409 14.68 35.21 -11.86
CA ALA A 409 15.80 34.29 -11.94
C ALA A 409 16.57 34.59 -13.25
N PRO A 410 17.91 34.56 -13.25
CA PRO A 410 18.63 34.41 -14.51
C PRO A 410 18.00 33.20 -15.22
N PRO A 411 17.72 33.27 -16.53
CA PRO A 411 17.18 32.13 -17.27
C PRO A 411 18.06 30.93 -16.94
N SER A 412 17.45 29.86 -16.43
CA SER A 412 18.13 28.59 -16.20
C SER A 412 19.00 28.30 -17.42
N THR A 413 20.32 28.18 -17.23
CA THR A 413 21.23 27.76 -18.29
C THR A 413 20.59 26.56 -19.00
N PRO A 414 20.38 26.61 -20.33
CA PRO A 414 19.78 25.49 -21.05
C PRO A 414 20.53 24.23 -20.67
N ALA A 415 19.79 23.19 -20.28
CA ALA A 415 20.36 21.88 -19.95
C ALA A 415 21.39 21.53 -21.03
N GLU A 416 22.62 21.27 -20.58
CA GLU A 416 23.70 20.81 -21.44
C GLU A 416 23.16 19.62 -22.26
N ALA A 417 23.20 19.76 -23.59
CA ALA A 417 22.65 18.77 -24.48
C ALA A 417 23.25 17.40 -24.14
N PRO A 418 22.44 16.32 -24.08
CA PRO A 418 22.95 15.01 -23.74
C PRO A 418 24.10 14.66 -24.69
N ALA A 419 25.24 14.29 -24.10
CA ALA A 419 26.41 13.86 -24.85
C ALA A 419 26.01 12.77 -25.86
N PRO A 420 26.50 12.81 -27.11
CA PRO A 420 26.13 11.85 -28.13
C PRO A 420 26.44 10.43 -27.64
N ALA A 421 25.44 9.56 -27.71
CA ALA A 421 25.51 8.19 -27.27
C ALA A 421 26.69 7.47 -27.95
N ALA A 422 27.54 6.84 -27.13
CA ALA A 422 28.64 6.01 -27.62
C ALA A 422 28.09 4.88 -28.52
N PRO A 423 28.76 4.57 -29.65
CA PRO A 423 28.30 3.55 -30.57
C PRO A 423 28.35 2.16 -29.92
N ALA A 424 27.26 1.41 -30.09
CA ALA A 424 27.09 0.08 -29.52
C ALA A 424 28.20 -0.90 -29.98
N PRO A 425 28.68 -1.79 -29.10
CA PRO A 425 29.72 -2.75 -29.44
C PRO A 425 29.19 -3.78 -30.44
N LYS A 426 29.91 -3.94 -31.56
CA LYS A 426 29.68 -5.01 -32.54
C LYS A 426 29.93 -6.36 -31.88
N LYS A 427 28.88 -7.19 -31.80
CA LYS A 427 29.00 -8.60 -31.43
C LYS A 427 29.88 -9.33 -32.46
N LYS A 428 30.88 -10.05 -31.96
CA LYS A 428 31.59 -11.10 -32.69
C LYS A 428 31.01 -12.45 -32.29
#